data_AF-A0A5J4PD13-F1
#
_entry.id   AF-A0A5J4PD13-F1
#
_cell.length_a   1.000
_cell.length_b   1.000
_cell.length_c   1.000
_cell.angle_alpha   90.00
_cell.angle_beta   90.00
_cell.angle_gamma   90.00
#
_symmetry.space_group_name_H-M   'P 1'
#
loop_
_entity.id
_entity.type
_entity.pdbx_description
1 polymer ?
#
loop_
_entity_poly.entity_id
_entity_poly.type
_entity_poly.pdbx_seq_one_letter_code
_entity_poly.pdbx_strand_id
1 'polypeptide(L)'
;GKPFCFSSSEQEPIFGYIGKRHVKIYRPFSEIRFLYGGNFGENYCFGLEQLPAKGDTLFITGGEKDVLSLASHGFYAICFNSETAHIPVTVIRKLSHRFKHIVLLYDTDKTGQDASQKHQKELAEFGVKRLVLPLGGGKQKKDISDYFRLGGTRESFIGLFIEFLDHLYNEIMAVLKPCEIDFNNPPGQAEMIISINEVPLGTGGNLFGITGGEGTGKSNYVGSLIAGAIRTADISIDSLGTDVDA
;
A
#
# COMPACT_ATOMS: atom_id res chain seq x y z
N GLY A 1 -41.54 -25.56 1.34
CA GLY A 1 -42.01 -24.17 1.52
C GLY A 1 -43.22 -23.91 0.64
N LYS A 2 -44.04 -22.91 0.95
CA LYS A 2 -45.13 -22.49 0.05
C LYS A 2 -44.53 -21.92 -1.25
N PRO A 3 -45.09 -22.23 -2.43
CA PRO A 3 -44.68 -21.60 -3.67
C PRO A 3 -44.86 -20.08 -3.58
N PHE A 4 -43.89 -19.31 -4.06
CA PHE A 4 -43.98 -17.86 -4.19
C PHE A 4 -43.48 -17.45 -5.58
N CYS A 5 -43.86 -16.26 -6.02
CA CYS A 5 -43.41 -15.65 -7.27
C CYS A 5 -43.05 -14.18 -7.01
N PHE A 6 -42.05 -13.66 -7.72
CA PHE A 6 -41.73 -12.24 -7.74
C PHE A 6 -41.86 -11.73 -9.17
N SER A 7 -42.47 -10.56 -9.33
CA SER A 7 -42.61 -9.87 -10.61
C SER A 7 -41.89 -8.54 -10.55
N SER A 8 -41.16 -8.19 -11.62
CA SER A 8 -40.50 -6.89 -11.72
C SER A 8 -41.50 -5.81 -12.13
N SER A 9 -41.40 -4.63 -11.53
CA SER A 9 -42.12 -3.41 -11.92
C SER A 9 -41.17 -2.22 -11.91
N GLU A 10 -41.65 -1.04 -12.32
CA GLU A 10 -40.86 0.21 -12.20
C GLU A 10 -40.59 0.58 -10.74
N GLN A 11 -41.55 0.31 -9.85
CA GLN A 11 -41.44 0.62 -8.42
C GLN A 11 -40.63 -0.44 -7.65
N GLU A 12 -40.65 -1.69 -8.11
CA GLU A 12 -39.89 -2.81 -7.55
C GLU A 12 -39.12 -3.54 -8.67
N PRO A 13 -38.03 -2.93 -9.20
CA PRO A 13 -37.23 -3.56 -10.22
C PRO A 13 -36.48 -4.75 -9.65
N ILE A 14 -36.28 -5.76 -10.49
CA ILE A 14 -35.52 -6.96 -10.16
C ILE A 14 -34.29 -7.04 -11.07
N PHE A 15 -33.12 -7.09 -10.47
CA PHE A 15 -31.84 -7.25 -11.17
C PHE A 15 -31.28 -8.65 -10.91
N GLY A 16 -30.77 -9.29 -11.95
CA GLY A 16 -30.14 -10.61 -11.87
C GLY A 16 -28.66 -10.55 -12.22
N TYR A 17 -27.80 -10.91 -11.28
CA TYR A 17 -26.39 -11.18 -11.53
C TYR A 17 -26.24 -12.65 -11.88
N ILE A 18 -26.20 -12.94 -13.18
CA ILE A 18 -26.20 -14.30 -13.71
C ILE A 18 -24.77 -14.81 -13.82
N GLY A 19 -24.48 -15.92 -13.16
CA GLY A 19 -23.27 -16.71 -13.36
C GLY A 19 -23.56 -18.02 -14.07
N LYS A 20 -22.51 -18.79 -14.37
CA LYS A 20 -22.64 -20.07 -15.11
C LYS A 20 -23.52 -21.12 -14.42
N ARG A 21 -23.56 -21.12 -13.09
CA ARG A 21 -24.29 -22.12 -12.26
C ARG A 21 -25.09 -21.48 -11.13
N HIS A 22 -25.23 -20.16 -11.14
CA HIS A 22 -25.91 -19.43 -10.09
C HIS A 22 -26.55 -18.15 -10.61
N VAL A 23 -27.46 -17.62 -9.82
CA VAL A 23 -28.01 -16.27 -9.99
C VAL A 23 -28.12 -15.63 -8.62
N LYS A 24 -27.65 -14.38 -8.51
CA LYS A 24 -27.96 -13.50 -7.38
C LYS A 24 -29.00 -12.51 -7.85
N ILE A 25 -30.14 -12.48 -7.18
CA ILE A 25 -31.23 -11.54 -7.46
C ILE A 25 -31.12 -10.40 -6.47
N TYR A 26 -31.20 -9.17 -6.99
CA TYR A 26 -31.22 -7.94 -6.21
C TYR A 26 -32.51 -7.17 -6.48
N ARG A 27 -33.23 -6.84 -5.39
CA ARG A 27 -34.50 -6.10 -5.38
C ARG A 27 -34.34 -4.88 -4.47
N PRO A 28 -33.84 -3.73 -4.98
CA PRO A 28 -33.45 -2.60 -4.14
C PRO A 28 -34.56 -2.04 -3.26
N PHE A 29 -35.81 -2.08 -3.73
CA PHE A 29 -36.97 -1.45 -3.10
C PHE A 29 -37.96 -2.44 -2.45
N SER A 30 -37.61 -3.73 -2.38
CA SER A 30 -38.46 -4.78 -1.80
C SER A 30 -37.96 -5.22 -0.42
N GLU A 31 -38.84 -5.78 0.42
CA GLU A 31 -38.45 -6.33 1.73
C GLU A 31 -37.42 -7.46 1.59
N ILE A 32 -37.67 -8.40 0.68
CA ILE A 32 -36.73 -9.45 0.31
C ILE A 32 -35.77 -8.89 -0.74
N ARG A 33 -34.68 -8.27 -0.27
CA ARG A 33 -33.72 -7.55 -1.11
C ARG A 33 -32.79 -8.46 -1.91
N PHE A 34 -32.43 -9.61 -1.37
CA PHE A 34 -31.46 -10.52 -1.99
C PHE A 34 -31.96 -11.95 -1.97
N LEU A 35 -31.86 -12.62 -3.12
CA LEU A 35 -32.09 -14.06 -3.24
C LEU A 35 -30.95 -14.70 -4.02
N TYR A 36 -30.66 -15.95 -3.69
CA TYR A 36 -29.57 -16.71 -4.28
C TYR A 36 -30.12 -18.01 -4.82
N GLY A 37 -29.78 -18.33 -6.06
CA GLY A 37 -30.13 -19.60 -6.70
C GLY A 37 -28.89 -20.27 -7.27
N GLY A 38 -28.80 -21.60 -7.16
CA GLY A 38 -27.69 -22.39 -7.69
C GLY A 38 -26.45 -22.39 -6.80
N ASN A 39 -25.28 -22.64 -7.40
CA ASN A 39 -24.01 -22.82 -6.70
C ASN A 39 -23.01 -21.71 -7.07
N PHE A 40 -22.64 -20.91 -6.08
CA PHE A 40 -21.68 -19.80 -6.20
C PHE A 40 -20.22 -20.25 -6.16
N GLY A 41 -19.95 -21.47 -5.66
CA GLY A 41 -18.60 -21.96 -5.38
C GLY A 41 -17.90 -21.18 -4.26
N GLU A 42 -16.68 -21.58 -3.94
CA GLU A 42 -15.89 -20.96 -2.85
C GLU A 42 -15.19 -19.65 -3.27
N ASN A 43 -15.08 -19.41 -4.58
CA ASN A 43 -14.30 -18.30 -5.14
C ASN A 43 -15.16 -17.36 -6.00
N TYR A 44 -16.34 -17.00 -5.51
CA TYR A 44 -17.18 -16.02 -6.21
C TYR A 44 -16.45 -14.69 -6.35
N CYS A 45 -16.31 -14.23 -7.59
CA CYS A 45 -15.71 -12.94 -7.91
C CYS A 45 -16.44 -12.34 -9.11
N PHE A 46 -17.32 -11.38 -8.86
CA PHE A 46 -18.08 -10.70 -9.91
C PHE A 46 -17.16 -9.74 -10.67
N GLY A 47 -17.33 -9.64 -12.00
CA GLY A 47 -16.53 -8.77 -12.85
C GLY A 47 -15.20 -9.38 -13.34
N LEU A 48 -14.77 -10.51 -12.77
CA LEU A 48 -13.45 -11.09 -13.06
C LEU A 48 -13.28 -11.50 -14.54
N GLU A 49 -14.33 -12.05 -15.14
CA GLU A 49 -14.32 -12.49 -16.55
C GLU A 49 -14.31 -11.31 -17.54
N GLN A 50 -14.71 -10.11 -17.11
CA GLN A 50 -14.75 -8.89 -17.93
C GLN A 50 -13.43 -8.12 -17.91
N LEU A 51 -12.46 -8.52 -17.08
CA LEU A 51 -11.18 -7.82 -16.95
C LEU A 51 -10.27 -8.06 -18.17
N PRO A 52 -9.57 -7.02 -18.67
CA PRO A 52 -8.62 -7.15 -19.76
C PRO A 52 -7.37 -7.93 -19.33
N ALA A 53 -6.58 -8.44 -20.27
CA ALA A 53 -5.33 -9.15 -19.97
C ALA A 53 -4.37 -8.31 -19.11
N LYS A 54 -4.27 -7.00 -19.38
CA LYS A 54 -3.56 -6.01 -18.57
C LYS A 54 -4.37 -4.70 -18.49
N GLY A 55 -4.18 -3.95 -17.41
CA GLY A 55 -4.75 -2.61 -17.24
C GLY A 55 -3.94 -1.79 -16.24
N ASP A 56 -4.22 -0.50 -16.12
CA ASP A 56 -3.52 0.35 -15.15
C ASP A 56 -4.13 0.19 -13.75
N THR A 57 -5.45 0.37 -13.62
CA THR A 57 -6.14 0.37 -12.33
C THR A 57 -7.28 -0.64 -12.30
N LEU A 58 -7.40 -1.36 -11.18
CA LEU A 58 -8.50 -2.24 -10.83
C LEU A 58 -9.06 -1.86 -9.46
N PHE A 59 -10.36 -1.66 -9.38
CA PHE A 59 -11.06 -1.43 -8.12
C PHE A 59 -11.68 -2.73 -7.57
N ILE A 60 -11.63 -2.90 -6.26
CA ILE A 60 -12.31 -3.98 -5.54
C ILE A 60 -13.38 -3.32 -4.67
N THR A 61 -14.65 -3.59 -4.96
CA THR A 61 -15.80 -2.97 -4.27
C THR A 61 -16.47 -3.94 -3.30
N GLY A 62 -17.40 -3.43 -2.51
CA GLY A 62 -18.22 -4.23 -1.58
C GLY A 62 -19.30 -5.06 -2.28
N GLY A 63 -19.81 -4.65 -3.44
CA GLY A 63 -20.91 -5.34 -4.11
C GLY A 63 -21.00 -5.14 -5.62
N GLU A 64 -21.86 -5.94 -6.26
CA GLU A 64 -21.99 -6.02 -7.72
C GLU A 64 -22.55 -4.72 -8.31
N LYS A 65 -23.43 -4.03 -7.58
CA LYS A 65 -23.97 -2.72 -7.97
C LYS A 65 -22.83 -1.72 -8.23
N ASP A 66 -21.84 -1.69 -7.35
CA ASP A 66 -20.70 -0.79 -7.43
C ASP A 66 -19.75 -1.16 -8.55
N VAL A 67 -19.56 -2.48 -8.80
CA VAL A 67 -18.82 -2.96 -9.97
C VAL A 67 -19.48 -2.45 -11.26
N LEU A 68 -20.80 -2.57 -11.38
CA LEU A 68 -21.53 -2.10 -12.55
C LEU A 68 -21.51 -0.57 -12.67
N SER A 69 -21.58 0.15 -11.56
CA SER A 69 -21.48 1.61 -11.54
C SER A 69 -20.11 2.09 -12.03
N LEU A 70 -19.02 1.45 -11.57
CA LEU A 70 -17.68 1.72 -12.09
C LEU A 70 -17.54 1.35 -13.57
N ALA A 71 -18.06 0.18 -13.97
CA ALA A 71 -17.99 -0.30 -15.34
C ALA A 71 -18.73 0.62 -16.32
N SER A 72 -19.91 1.15 -15.95
CA SER A 72 -20.67 2.09 -16.78
C SER A 72 -19.94 3.43 -16.96
N HIS A 73 -19.05 3.78 -16.03
CA HIS A 73 -18.17 4.94 -16.12
C HIS A 73 -16.80 4.59 -16.71
N GLY A 74 -16.58 3.38 -17.22
CA GLY A 74 -15.36 2.96 -17.91
C GLY A 74 -14.19 2.60 -17.00
N PHE A 75 -14.46 2.12 -15.79
CA PHE A 75 -13.45 1.61 -14.86
C PHE A 75 -13.55 0.09 -14.72
N TYR A 76 -12.41 -0.57 -14.52
CA TYR A 76 -12.37 -1.99 -14.22
C TYR A 76 -12.59 -2.21 -12.72
N ALA A 77 -13.53 -3.09 -12.40
CA ALA A 77 -13.90 -3.38 -11.03
C ALA A 77 -14.29 -4.85 -10.84
N ILE A 78 -14.11 -5.35 -9.62
CA ILE A 78 -14.56 -6.66 -9.16
C ILE A 78 -15.10 -6.60 -7.73
N CYS A 79 -15.86 -7.60 -7.30
CA CYS A 79 -16.25 -7.77 -5.90
C CYS A 79 -16.33 -9.24 -5.49
N PHE A 80 -16.20 -9.51 -4.18
CA PHE A 80 -16.23 -10.86 -3.59
C PHE A 80 -17.52 -11.10 -2.80
N ASN A 81 -18.68 -10.65 -3.30
CA ASN A 81 -20.01 -10.70 -2.68
C ASN A 81 -20.27 -9.70 -1.53
N SER A 82 -19.30 -9.45 -0.65
CA SER A 82 -19.35 -8.38 0.36
C SER A 82 -17.96 -7.81 0.64
N GLU A 83 -17.90 -6.61 1.22
CA GLU A 83 -16.67 -5.99 1.72
C GLU A 83 -16.00 -6.78 2.86
N THR A 84 -16.77 -7.59 3.59
CA THR A 84 -16.30 -8.48 4.66
C THR A 84 -15.93 -9.88 4.18
N ALA A 85 -16.16 -10.19 2.90
CA ALA A 85 -15.88 -11.50 2.36
C ALA A 85 -14.37 -11.74 2.28
N HIS A 86 -13.98 -13.00 2.47
CA HIS A 86 -12.59 -13.40 2.32
C HIS A 86 -12.13 -13.21 0.88
N ILE A 87 -10.99 -12.52 0.71
CA ILE A 87 -10.35 -12.31 -0.59
C ILE A 87 -9.27 -13.38 -0.78
N PRO A 88 -9.41 -14.29 -1.76
CA PRO A 88 -8.38 -15.29 -2.02
C PRO A 88 -7.07 -14.64 -2.50
N VAL A 89 -6.00 -14.82 -1.71
CA VAL A 89 -4.65 -14.31 -2.02
C VAL A 89 -4.17 -14.73 -3.41
N THR A 90 -4.51 -15.95 -3.84
CA THR A 90 -4.15 -16.47 -5.17
C THR A 90 -4.77 -15.67 -6.31
N VAL A 91 -5.96 -15.10 -6.11
CA VAL A 91 -6.62 -14.23 -7.09
C VAL A 91 -5.91 -12.87 -7.13
N ILE A 92 -5.64 -12.27 -5.97
CA ILE A 92 -4.96 -10.97 -5.88
C ILE A 92 -3.56 -11.02 -6.48
N ARG A 93 -2.79 -12.09 -6.21
CA ARG A 93 -1.47 -12.29 -6.81
C ARG A 93 -1.52 -12.35 -8.34
N LYS A 94 -2.51 -13.01 -8.92
CA LYS A 94 -2.68 -13.02 -10.39
C LYS A 94 -3.04 -11.64 -10.93
N LEU A 95 -3.86 -10.89 -10.19
CA LEU A 95 -4.27 -9.55 -10.59
C LEU A 95 -3.14 -8.54 -10.46
N SER A 96 -2.24 -8.66 -9.47
CA SER A 96 -1.11 -7.74 -9.30
C SER A 96 -0.10 -7.84 -10.45
N HIS A 97 -0.04 -8.97 -11.15
CA HIS A 97 0.74 -9.09 -12.39
C HIS A 97 0.05 -8.46 -13.62
N ARG A 98 -1.26 -8.21 -13.55
CA ARG A 98 -2.08 -7.68 -14.64
C ARG A 98 -2.35 -6.18 -14.50
N PHE A 99 -2.40 -5.67 -13.27
CA PHE A 99 -2.76 -4.29 -12.93
C PHE A 99 -1.68 -3.60 -12.11
N LYS A 100 -1.36 -2.34 -12.46
CA LYS A 100 -0.38 -1.53 -11.72
C LYS A 100 -0.92 -1.09 -10.35
N HIS A 101 -2.20 -0.77 -10.30
CA HIS A 101 -2.89 -0.33 -9.09
C HIS A 101 -4.10 -1.21 -8.83
N ILE A 102 -4.10 -1.90 -7.69
CA ILE A 102 -5.28 -2.56 -7.14
C ILE A 102 -5.74 -1.74 -5.94
N VAL A 103 -7.00 -1.31 -5.95
CA VAL A 103 -7.54 -0.33 -4.99
C VAL A 103 -8.83 -0.86 -4.38
N LEU A 104 -8.85 -1.01 -3.06
CA LEU A 104 -10.07 -1.24 -2.29
C LEU A 104 -10.90 0.05 -2.30
N LEU A 105 -12.16 -0.06 -2.69
CA LEU A 105 -13.14 1.02 -2.75
C LEU A 105 -14.45 0.54 -2.12
N TYR A 106 -14.45 0.49 -0.79
CA TYR A 106 -15.58 0.03 0.01
C TYR A 106 -16.43 1.20 0.50
N ASP A 107 -17.54 0.84 1.14
CA ASP A 107 -18.47 1.82 1.71
C ASP A 107 -17.75 2.70 2.74
N THR A 108 -18.12 3.98 2.81
CA THR A 108 -17.53 4.90 3.78
C THR A 108 -18.13 4.75 5.18
N ASP A 109 -19.10 3.84 5.37
CA ASP A 109 -19.65 3.50 6.67
C ASP A 109 -18.66 2.70 7.54
N LYS A 110 -18.95 2.53 8.83
CA LYS A 110 -18.00 1.91 9.76
C LYS A 110 -17.59 0.49 9.34
N THR A 111 -18.50 -0.28 8.76
CA THR A 111 -18.21 -1.66 8.34
C THR A 111 -17.26 -1.66 7.15
N GLY A 112 -17.51 -0.85 6.13
CA GLY A 112 -16.61 -0.72 4.98
C GLY A 112 -15.24 -0.14 5.33
N GLN A 113 -15.17 0.80 6.28
CA GLN A 113 -13.92 1.36 6.77
C GLN A 113 -13.07 0.32 7.53
N ASP A 114 -13.68 -0.42 8.46
CA ASP A 114 -12.98 -1.44 9.24
C ASP A 114 -12.52 -2.60 8.32
N ALA A 115 -13.37 -3.03 7.38
CA ALA A 115 -13.06 -4.09 6.43
C ALA A 115 -11.95 -3.69 5.45
N SER A 116 -12.01 -2.48 4.90
CA SER A 116 -10.99 -1.99 3.96
C SER A 116 -9.62 -1.84 4.62
N GLN A 117 -9.56 -1.39 5.89
CA GLN A 117 -8.31 -1.34 6.66
C GLN A 117 -7.73 -2.73 6.91
N LYS A 118 -8.59 -3.69 7.27
CA LYS A 118 -8.19 -5.09 7.48
C LYS A 118 -7.60 -5.69 6.20
N HIS A 119 -8.35 -5.62 5.09
CA HIS A 119 -7.90 -6.18 3.81
C HIS A 119 -6.66 -5.46 3.26
N GLN A 120 -6.51 -4.14 3.47
CA GLN A 120 -5.30 -3.42 3.09
C GLN A 120 -4.07 -3.97 3.81
N LYS A 121 -4.18 -4.27 5.11
CA LYS A 121 -3.08 -4.87 5.90
C LYS A 121 -2.77 -6.30 5.44
N GLU A 122 -3.79 -7.12 5.26
CA GLU A 122 -3.64 -8.52 4.84
C GLU A 122 -3.05 -8.66 3.44
N LEU A 123 -3.32 -7.71 2.54
CA LEU A 123 -2.88 -7.73 1.14
C LEU A 123 -1.74 -6.75 0.84
N ALA A 124 -1.07 -6.24 1.88
CA ALA A 124 0.00 -5.25 1.75
C ALA A 124 1.16 -5.75 0.88
N GLU A 125 1.49 -7.05 0.94
CA GLU A 125 2.53 -7.67 0.11
C GLU A 125 2.26 -7.57 -1.40
N PHE A 126 1.01 -7.39 -1.81
CA PHE A 126 0.61 -7.23 -3.21
C PHE A 126 0.46 -5.77 -3.64
N GLY A 127 0.83 -4.82 -2.77
CA GLY A 127 0.73 -3.38 -3.03
C GLY A 127 -0.72 -2.88 -3.17
N VAL A 128 -1.69 -3.61 -2.59
CA VAL A 128 -3.10 -3.21 -2.57
C VAL A 128 -3.27 -1.92 -1.78
N LYS A 129 -3.96 -0.97 -2.40
CA LYS A 129 -4.21 0.37 -1.87
C LYS A 129 -5.65 0.47 -1.40
N ARG A 130 -5.96 1.50 -0.61
CA ARG A 130 -7.31 1.79 -0.13
C ARG A 130 -7.65 3.24 -0.43
N LEU A 131 -8.71 3.46 -1.19
CA LEU A 131 -9.25 4.78 -1.47
C LEU A 131 -10.56 4.96 -0.70
N VAL A 132 -10.69 6.06 0.04
CA VAL A 132 -11.91 6.42 0.76
C VAL A 132 -12.61 7.54 0.01
N LEU A 133 -13.89 7.34 -0.32
CA LEU A 133 -14.68 8.36 -1.00
C LEU A 133 -14.96 9.55 -0.06
N PRO A 134 -15.03 10.79 -0.58
CA PRO A 134 -15.39 11.97 0.20
C PRO A 134 -16.92 12.03 0.44
N LEU A 135 -17.48 10.99 1.05
CA LEU A 135 -18.90 10.85 1.35
C LEU A 135 -19.13 10.72 2.86
N GLY A 136 -20.27 11.24 3.32
CA GLY A 136 -20.60 11.31 4.76
C GLY A 136 -20.94 9.98 5.45
N GLY A 137 -20.97 8.85 4.74
CA GLY A 137 -21.21 7.51 5.32
C GLY A 137 -22.67 7.21 5.70
N GLY A 138 -23.60 8.09 5.35
CA GLY A 138 -25.04 7.86 5.55
C GLY A 138 -25.61 6.85 4.55
N LYS A 139 -26.82 6.33 4.81
CA LYS A 139 -27.48 5.28 3.98
C LYS A 139 -27.58 5.57 2.47
N GLN A 140 -27.49 6.84 2.07
CA GLN A 140 -27.58 7.30 0.69
C GLN A 140 -26.33 8.06 0.22
N LYS A 141 -25.25 8.01 1.00
CA LYS A 141 -23.99 8.70 0.74
C LYS A 141 -22.84 7.86 1.27
N LYS A 142 -22.69 6.63 0.79
CA LYS A 142 -21.65 5.73 1.30
C LYS A 142 -20.84 4.98 0.26
N ASP A 143 -21.42 4.66 -0.89
CA ASP A 143 -20.75 3.85 -1.91
C ASP A 143 -20.47 4.63 -3.21
N ILE A 144 -19.73 4.02 -4.13
CA ILE A 144 -19.38 4.65 -5.42
C ILE A 144 -20.62 4.89 -6.29
N SER A 145 -21.65 4.05 -6.15
CA SER A 145 -22.91 4.25 -6.85
C SER A 145 -23.61 5.53 -6.35
N ASP A 146 -23.57 5.80 -5.04
CA ASP A 146 -24.04 7.05 -4.46
C ASP A 146 -23.20 8.24 -4.92
N TYR A 147 -21.88 8.11 -4.99
CA TYR A 147 -20.99 9.17 -5.47
C TYR A 147 -21.41 9.66 -6.86
N PHE A 148 -21.58 8.74 -7.82
CA PHE A 148 -22.01 9.10 -9.18
C PHE A 148 -23.46 9.62 -9.20
N ARG A 149 -24.38 9.02 -8.43
CA ARG A 149 -25.76 9.51 -8.31
C ARG A 149 -25.86 10.94 -7.79
N LEU A 150 -24.94 11.35 -6.91
CA LEU A 150 -24.89 12.70 -6.33
C LEU A 150 -24.22 13.73 -7.25
N GLY A 151 -23.90 13.36 -8.48
CA GLY A 151 -23.29 14.25 -9.48
C GLY A 151 -21.78 14.15 -9.58
N GLY A 152 -21.14 13.19 -8.91
CA GLY A 152 -19.74 12.84 -9.18
C GLY A 152 -19.60 12.41 -10.64
N THR A 153 -18.51 12.84 -11.30
CA THR A 153 -18.21 12.46 -12.69
C THR A 153 -17.02 11.52 -12.74
N ARG A 154 -16.77 10.95 -13.93
CA ARG A 154 -15.56 10.16 -14.18
C ARG A 154 -14.31 10.97 -13.89
N GLU A 155 -14.29 12.23 -14.33
CA GLU A 155 -13.15 13.14 -14.20
C GLU A 155 -12.89 13.48 -12.74
N SER A 156 -13.94 13.79 -11.97
CA SER A 156 -13.78 14.08 -10.54
C SER A 156 -13.31 12.85 -9.76
N PHE A 157 -13.77 11.65 -10.14
CA PHE A 157 -13.31 10.41 -9.52
C PHE A 157 -11.83 10.10 -9.86
N ILE A 158 -11.42 10.34 -11.11
CA ILE A 158 -10.01 10.25 -11.51
C ILE A 158 -9.16 11.25 -10.70
N GLY A 159 -9.65 12.49 -10.52
CA GLY A 159 -8.99 13.50 -9.70
C GLY A 159 -8.74 13.02 -8.27
N LEU A 160 -9.76 12.44 -7.62
CA LEU A 160 -9.62 11.86 -6.28
C LEU A 160 -8.57 10.75 -6.23
N PHE A 161 -8.51 9.91 -7.26
CA PHE A 161 -7.52 8.84 -7.33
C PHE A 161 -6.09 9.37 -7.53
N ILE A 162 -5.91 10.41 -8.36
CA ILE A 162 -4.61 11.05 -8.58
C ILE A 162 -4.14 11.73 -7.29
N GLU A 163 -4.99 12.52 -6.62
CA GLU A 163 -4.67 13.17 -5.35
C GLU A 163 -4.25 12.14 -4.29
N PHE A 164 -4.95 11.00 -4.23
CA PHE A 164 -4.58 9.89 -3.37
C PHE A 164 -3.18 9.32 -3.69
N LEU A 165 -2.85 9.13 -4.97
CA LEU A 165 -1.53 8.66 -5.37
C LEU A 165 -0.45 9.68 -5.01
N ASP A 166 -0.69 10.97 -5.25
CA ASP A 166 0.24 12.05 -4.92
C ASP A 166 0.52 12.10 -3.41
N HIS A 167 -0.50 11.89 -2.57
CA HIS A 167 -0.30 11.83 -1.12
C HIS A 167 0.62 10.67 -0.71
N LEU A 168 0.41 9.48 -1.30
CA LEU A 168 1.29 8.32 -1.06
C LEU A 168 2.73 8.58 -1.53
N TYR A 169 2.91 9.19 -2.70
CA TYR A 169 4.25 9.52 -3.21
C TYR A 169 4.94 10.58 -2.35
N ASN A 170 4.23 11.62 -1.92
CA ASN A 170 4.78 12.66 -1.07
C ASN A 170 5.20 12.12 0.30
N GLU A 171 4.45 11.19 0.88
CA GLU A 171 4.85 10.51 2.12
C GLU A 171 6.15 9.71 1.92
N ILE A 172 6.28 8.98 0.82
CA ILE A 172 7.50 8.23 0.50
C ILE A 172 8.68 9.20 0.27
N MET A 173 8.47 10.26 -0.51
CA MET A 173 9.51 11.25 -0.79
C MET A 173 9.93 12.00 0.48
N ALA A 174 9.01 12.30 1.40
CA ALA A 174 9.34 12.91 2.68
C ALA A 174 10.22 11.99 3.56
N VAL A 175 10.02 10.67 3.49
CA VAL A 175 10.88 9.68 4.17
C VAL A 175 12.26 9.59 3.51
N LEU A 176 12.34 9.77 2.20
CA LEU A 176 13.60 9.70 1.45
C LEU A 176 14.41 11.00 1.48
N LYS A 177 13.76 12.16 1.66
CA LYS A 177 14.39 13.48 1.64
C LYS A 177 15.59 13.63 2.59
N PRO A 178 15.59 13.09 3.83
CA PRO A 178 16.77 13.13 4.69
C PRO A 178 17.95 12.28 4.19
N CYS A 179 17.72 11.36 3.25
CA CYS A 179 18.75 10.53 2.64
C CYS A 179 19.35 11.17 1.37
N GLU A 180 18.82 12.30 0.90
CA GLU A 180 19.37 13.02 -0.25
C GLU A 180 20.64 13.78 0.16
N ILE A 181 21.67 13.69 -0.69
CA ILE A 181 22.89 14.50 -0.52
C ILE A 181 22.56 15.95 -0.90
N ASP A 182 22.70 16.87 0.05
CA ASP A 182 22.60 18.30 -0.22
C ASP A 182 23.90 18.80 -0.87
N PHE A 183 23.90 18.92 -2.20
CA PHE A 183 25.05 19.43 -2.95
C PHE A 183 25.34 20.91 -2.70
N ASN A 184 24.37 21.69 -2.20
CA ASN A 184 24.57 23.10 -1.86
C ASN A 184 25.19 23.28 -0.48
N ASN A 185 25.08 22.26 0.38
CA ASN A 185 25.70 22.21 1.68
C ASN A 185 26.47 20.87 1.83
N PRO A 186 27.53 20.67 1.04
CA PRO A 186 28.28 19.42 1.08
C PRO A 186 28.85 19.17 2.47
N PRO A 187 29.05 17.90 2.87
CA PRO A 187 29.77 17.59 4.10
C PRO A 187 31.12 18.31 4.10
N GLY A 188 31.52 18.84 5.27
CA GLY A 188 32.86 19.39 5.43
C GLY A 188 33.93 18.36 5.08
N GLN A 189 35.12 18.82 4.68
CA GLN A 189 36.25 17.91 4.49
C GLN A 189 36.49 17.14 5.80
N ALA A 190 36.59 15.82 5.69
CA ALA A 190 36.87 14.98 6.84
C ALA A 190 38.28 15.29 7.36
N GLU A 191 38.38 15.70 8.61
CA GLU A 191 39.66 15.94 9.28
C GLU A 191 40.41 14.62 9.43
N MET A 192 41.72 14.66 9.22
CA MET A 192 42.60 13.52 9.46
C MET A 192 42.74 13.34 10.97
N ILE A 193 42.38 12.17 11.48
CA ILE A 193 42.45 11.85 12.91
C ILE A 193 43.59 10.87 13.18
N ILE A 194 43.77 9.90 12.28
CA ILE A 194 44.78 8.84 12.41
C ILE A 194 45.59 8.79 11.13
N SER A 195 46.91 8.85 11.22
CA SER A 195 47.82 8.72 10.10
C SER A 195 49.01 7.82 10.42
N ILE A 196 49.68 7.31 9.37
CA ILE A 196 51.00 6.66 9.49
C ILE A 196 51.88 7.30 8.43
N ASN A 197 53.00 7.89 8.85
CA ASN A 197 53.94 8.58 7.94
C ASN A 197 53.22 9.59 7.03
N GLU A 198 52.37 10.44 7.60
CA GLU A 198 51.56 11.46 6.87
C GLU A 198 50.50 10.88 5.89
N VAL A 199 50.27 9.56 5.91
CA VAL A 199 49.19 8.94 5.12
C VAL A 199 47.92 8.82 5.98
N PRO A 200 46.80 9.44 5.59
CA PRO A 200 45.54 9.35 6.35
C PRO A 200 44.98 7.93 6.34
N LEU A 201 44.73 7.38 7.53
CA LEU A 201 44.10 6.08 7.73
C LEU A 201 42.70 6.19 8.34
N GLY A 202 42.50 7.15 9.24
CA GLY A 202 41.22 7.44 9.87
C GLY A 202 40.91 8.92 9.74
N THR A 203 39.74 9.24 9.19
CA THR A 203 39.24 10.62 9.10
C THR A 203 37.89 10.74 9.79
N GLY A 204 37.52 11.94 10.21
CA GLY A 204 36.23 12.22 10.86
C GLY A 204 35.04 11.75 10.01
N GLY A 205 34.04 11.16 10.67
CA GLY A 205 32.81 10.67 10.02
C GLY A 205 32.91 9.32 9.32
N ASN A 206 34.09 8.67 9.32
CA ASN A 206 34.30 7.36 8.71
C ASN A 206 34.32 6.21 9.72
N LEU A 207 33.96 5.01 9.26
CA LEU A 207 34.13 3.78 10.02
C LEU A 207 35.55 3.23 9.80
N PHE A 208 36.39 3.27 10.84
CA PHE A 208 37.76 2.72 10.78
C PHE A 208 37.79 1.29 11.33
N GLY A 209 38.07 0.31 10.46
CA GLY A 209 38.09 -1.10 10.80
C GLY A 209 39.50 -1.64 11.01
N ILE A 210 39.74 -2.32 12.14
CA ILE A 210 41.02 -2.98 12.45
C ILE A 210 40.80 -4.50 12.48
N THR A 211 41.61 -5.23 11.71
CA THR A 211 41.50 -6.69 11.56
C THR A 211 42.88 -7.36 11.60
N GLY A 212 42.91 -8.68 11.82
CA GLY A 212 44.13 -9.46 12.02
C GLY A 212 43.88 -10.80 12.73
N GLY A 213 44.85 -11.72 12.67
CA GLY A 213 44.76 -13.06 13.27
C GLY A 213 44.62 -13.07 14.80
N GLU A 214 44.30 -14.22 15.39
CA GLU A 214 44.25 -14.38 16.85
C GLU A 214 45.61 -14.04 17.50
N GLY A 215 45.60 -13.35 18.64
CA GLY A 215 46.83 -12.99 19.36
C GLY A 215 47.72 -11.92 18.73
N THR A 216 47.34 -11.32 17.59
CA THR A 216 48.17 -10.34 16.85
C THR A 216 48.23 -8.93 17.44
N GLY A 217 47.64 -8.71 18.62
CA GLY A 217 47.71 -7.41 19.29
C GLY A 217 46.66 -6.37 18.86
N LYS A 218 45.61 -6.76 18.11
CA LYS A 218 44.51 -5.86 17.69
C LYS A 218 43.96 -4.97 18.81
N SER A 219 43.66 -5.56 19.97
CA SER A 219 43.12 -4.81 21.12
C SER A 219 44.13 -3.82 21.69
N ASN A 220 45.43 -4.15 21.65
CA ASN A 220 46.50 -3.25 22.08
C ASN A 220 46.63 -2.06 21.12
N TYR A 221 46.53 -2.32 19.82
CA TYR A 221 46.54 -1.29 18.77
C TYR A 221 45.32 -0.37 18.83
N VAL A 222 44.12 -0.92 19.09
CA VAL A 222 42.93 -0.10 19.38
C VAL A 222 43.14 0.73 20.65
N GLY A 223 43.73 0.13 21.70
CA GLY A 223 44.04 0.81 22.95
C GLY A 223 44.98 1.99 22.77
N SER A 224 46.03 1.86 21.95
CA SER A 224 46.98 2.94 21.66
C SER A 224 46.31 4.08 20.88
N LEU A 225 45.43 3.76 19.93
CA LEU A 225 44.66 4.77 19.19
C LEU A 225 43.70 5.55 20.10
N ILE A 226 42.96 4.85 20.97
CA ILE A 226 42.06 5.49 21.94
C ILE A 226 42.86 6.37 22.90
N ALA A 227 43.97 5.86 23.42
CA ALA A 227 44.86 6.61 24.31
C ALA A 227 45.39 7.87 23.61
N GLY A 228 45.82 7.75 22.35
CA GLY A 228 46.25 8.87 21.52
C GLY A 228 45.17 9.94 21.30
N ALA A 229 43.91 9.53 21.13
CA ALA A 229 42.78 10.44 20.90
C ALA A 229 42.29 11.16 22.16
N ILE A 230 42.50 10.60 23.36
CA ILE A 230 42.05 11.21 24.64
C ILE A 230 43.17 11.91 25.42
N ARG A 231 44.40 11.91 24.89
CA ARG A 231 45.56 12.50 25.56
C ARG A 231 45.43 14.02 25.62
N THR A 232 45.98 14.60 26.68
CA THR A 232 46.27 16.04 26.71
C THR A 232 47.58 16.32 25.98
N ALA A 233 47.72 17.51 25.39
CA ALA A 233 48.84 17.85 24.51
C ALA A 233 50.24 17.77 25.17
N ASP A 234 50.28 17.72 26.50
CA ASP A 234 51.48 17.60 27.34
C ASP A 234 51.89 16.14 27.62
N ILE A 235 51.11 15.14 27.19
CA ILE A 235 51.37 13.72 27.44
C ILE A 235 51.78 13.00 26.15
N SER A 236 53.00 12.47 26.15
CA SER A 236 53.49 11.58 25.09
C SER A 236 52.95 10.16 25.31
N ILE A 237 52.45 9.54 24.25
CA ILE A 237 51.92 8.17 24.26
C ILE A 237 52.60 7.38 23.14
N ASP A 238 52.92 6.11 23.41
CA ASP A 238 53.33 5.18 22.36
C ASP A 238 52.10 4.73 21.57
N SER A 239 51.95 5.30 20.39
CA SER A 239 50.87 5.05 19.45
C SER A 239 51.14 3.85 18.53
N LEU A 240 52.21 3.09 18.75
CA LEU A 240 52.58 1.92 17.95
C LEU A 240 52.75 2.25 16.45
N GLY A 241 53.33 3.41 16.16
CA GLY A 241 53.67 3.87 14.82
C GLY A 241 52.59 4.65 14.08
N THR A 242 51.49 5.03 14.75
CA THR A 242 50.46 5.93 14.19
C THR A 242 50.56 7.33 14.79
N ASP A 243 50.32 8.36 14.01
CA ASP A 243 50.07 9.69 14.56
C ASP A 243 48.56 9.84 14.77
N VAL A 244 48.19 10.31 15.97
CA VAL A 244 46.79 10.53 16.36
C VAL A 244 46.64 11.98 16.78
N ASP A 245 45.89 12.73 15.98
CA ASP A 245 45.52 14.11 16.25
C ASP A 245 44.32 14.12 17.22
N ALA A 246 44.46 14.87 18.31
CA ALA A 246 43.49 15.01 19.40
C ALA A 246 42.78 16.37 19.35
#